data_AF-A0A3D4Z336-F1
#
_entry.id   AF-A0A3D4Z336-F1
#
_cell.length_a   1.000
_cell.length_b   1.000
_cell.length_c   1.000
_cell.angle_alpha   90.00
_cell.angle_beta   90.00
_cell.angle_gamma   90.00
#
_symmetry.space_group_name_H-M   'P 1'
#
loop_
_entity.id
_entity.type
_entity.pdbx_description
1 polymer ?
#
loop_
_entity_poly.entity_id
_entity_poly.type
_entity_poly.pdbx_seq_one_letter_code
_entity_poly.pdbx_strand_id
1 'polypeptide(L)' 'MFGLGGGEIIIVLILAILFIGPKDLPKLGWRIGKLYRQLKFSVEDLKNTIEKEARPPSDE' A
#
# COMPACT_ATOMS: atom_id res chain seq x y z
N MET A 1 -13.54 -7.07 26.82
CA MET A 1 -14.70 -7.91 26.41
C MET A 1 -14.76 -8.07 24.89
N PHE A 2 -13.62 -8.22 24.20
CA PHE A 2 -13.61 -8.48 22.76
C PHE A 2 -12.42 -9.41 22.48
N GLY A 3 -12.59 -10.66 22.86
CA GLY A 3 -11.64 -11.71 22.56
C GLY A 3 -12.01 -12.30 21.22
N LEU A 4 -11.73 -11.58 20.12
CA LEU A 4 -11.84 -12.14 18.78
C LEU A 4 -10.81 -13.27 18.66
N GLY A 5 -11.27 -14.50 18.86
CA GLY A 5 -10.46 -15.68 18.63
C GLY A 5 -10.12 -15.83 17.15
N GLY A 6 -9.07 -16.59 16.81
CA GLY A 6 -8.69 -16.83 15.42
C GLY A 6 -9.84 -17.35 14.54
N GLY A 7 -10.79 -18.09 15.13
CA GLY A 7 -12.01 -18.54 14.44
C GLY A 7 -12.98 -17.41 14.07
N GLU A 8 -13.19 -16.43 14.95
CA GLU A 8 -14.10 -15.32 14.68
C GLU A 8 -13.53 -14.39 13.60
N ILE A 9 -12.21 -14.17 13.57
CA ILE A 9 -11.53 -13.41 12.51
C ILE A 9 -11.76 -14.07 11.14
N ILE A 10 -11.69 -15.40 11.07
CA ILE A 10 -11.93 -16.15 9.82
C ILE A 10 -13.38 -15.96 9.36
N ILE A 11 -14.36 -16.02 10.25
CA ILE A 11 -15.78 -15.81 9.91
C ILE A 11 -15.99 -14.41 9.34
N VAL A 12 -15.43 -13.38 9.99
CA VAL A 12 -15.52 -11.99 9.50
C VAL A 12 -14.85 -11.84 8.14
N LEU A 13 -13.68 -12.47 7.93
CA LEU A 13 -13.00 -12.47 6.64
C LEU A 13 -13.85 -13.13 5.55
N ILE A 14 -14.47 -14.28 5.82
CA ILE A 14 -15.36 -14.94 4.85
C ILE A 14 -16.54 -14.04 4.50
N LEU A 15 -17.19 -13.42 5.48
CA LEU A 15 -18.30 -12.49 5.22
C LEU A 15 -17.86 -11.28 4.40
N ALA A 16 -16.69 -10.71 4.70
CA ALA A 16 -16.12 -9.61 3.92
C ALA A 16 -15.79 -10.02 2.48
N ILE A 17 -15.23 -11.23 2.28
CA ILE A 17 -14.95 -11.79 0.97
C ILE A 17 -16.25 -12.05 0.18
N LEU A 18 -17.30 -12.53 0.84
CA LEU A 18 -18.60 -12.75 0.19
C LEU A 18 -19.25 -11.43 -0.23
N PHE A 19 -19.14 -10.39 0.61
CA PHE A 19 -19.68 -9.07 0.31
C PHE A 19 -18.96 -8.39 -0.87
N ILE A 20 -17.62 -8.46 -0.91
CA ILE A 20 -16.81 -7.88 -1.99
C ILE A 20 -16.81 -8.77 -3.23
N GLY A 21 -16.90 -10.09 -3.05
CA GLY A 21 -16.69 -11.12 -4.07
C GLY A 21 -15.24 -11.62 -4.10
N PRO A 22 -15.00 -12.96 -4.06
CA PRO A 22 -13.65 -13.52 -4.04
C PRO A 22 -12.84 -13.22 -5.31
N LYS A 23 -13.52 -12.94 -6.43
CA LYS A 23 -12.88 -12.56 -7.70
C LYS A 23 -12.45 -11.10 -7.74
N ASP A 24 -13.10 -10.23 -6.98
CA ASP A 24 -12.79 -8.80 -6.94
C ASP A 24 -11.72 -8.45 -5.91
N LEU A 25 -11.52 -9.29 -4.89
CA LEU A 25 -10.41 -9.19 -3.95
C LEU A 25 -9.01 -9.14 -4.62
N PRO A 26 -8.62 -10.10 -5.49
CA PRO A 26 -7.34 -10.04 -6.19
C PRO A 26 -7.25 -8.83 -7.14
N LYS A 27 -8.37 -8.42 -7.73
CA LYS A 27 -8.45 -7.23 -8.59
C LYS A 27 -8.21 -5.94 -7.79
N LEU A 28 -8.76 -5.86 -6.58
CA LEU A 28 -8.55 -4.75 -5.65
C LEU A 28 -7.10 -4.72 -5.17
N GLY A 29 -6.53 -5.87 -4.79
CA GLY A 29 -5.12 -6.01 -4.44
C GLY A 29 -4.19 -5.59 -5.57
N TRP A 30 -4.48 -6.00 -6.82
CA TRP A 30 -3.72 -5.58 -7.99
C TRP A 30 -3.76 -4.05 -8.20
N ARG A 31 -4.93 -3.43 -8.03
CA ARG A 31 -5.09 -1.96 -8.12
C ARG A 31 -4.30 -1.23 -7.02
N ILE A 32 -4.42 -1.68 -5.78
CA ILE A 32 -3.70 -1.10 -4.64
C ILE A 32 -2.19 -1.28 -4.82
N GLY A 33 -1.73 -2.45 -5.25
CA GLY A 33 -0.32 -2.71 -5.53
C GLY A 33 0.22 -1.83 -6.65
N LYS A 34 -0.56 -1.62 -7.72
CA LYS A 34 -0.18 -0.70 -8.81
C LYS A 34 -0.11 0.75 -8.32
N LEU A 35 -1.03 1.17 -7.45
CA LEU A 35 -1.01 2.50 -6.85
C LEU A 35 0.20 2.67 -5.92
N TYR A 36 0.46 1.70 -5.03
CA TYR A 36 1.60 1.70 -4.13
C TYR A 36 2.93 1.80 -4.89
N ARG A 37 3.08 1.03 -5.97
CA ARG A 37 4.27 1.08 -6.83
C ARG A 37 4.46 2.48 -7.43
N GLN A 38 3.40 3.08 -7.97
CA GLN A 38 3.47 4.44 -8.53
C GLN A 38 3.82 5.48 -7.47
N LEU A 39 3.16 5.43 -6.30
CA LEU A 39 3.47 6.31 -5.17
C LEU A 39 4.93 6.17 -4.74
N LYS A 40 5.44 4.94 -4.60
CA LYS A 40 6.83 4.69 -4.23
C LYS A 40 7.80 5.35 -5.22
N PHE A 41 7.60 5.15 -6.52
CA PHE A 41 8.46 5.77 -7.55
C PHE A 41 8.41 7.30 -7.49
N SER A 42 7.22 7.89 -7.40
CA SER A 42 7.08 9.35 -7.29
C SER A 42 7.75 9.91 -6.04
N VAL A 43 7.63 9.24 -4.90
CA VAL A 43 8.29 9.66 -3.65
C VAL A 43 9.82 9.56 -3.78
N GLU A 44 10.32 8.50 -4.42
CA GLU A 44 11.76 8.30 -4.63
C GLU A 44 12.34 9.36 -5.58
N ASP A 45 11.66 9.69 -6.67
CA ASP A 45 12.05 10.75 -7.59
C ASP A 45 12.08 12.12 -6.91
N LEU A 46 11.05 12.43 -6.11
CA LEU A 46 11.01 13.68 -5.34
C LEU A 46 12.19 13.78 -4.36
N LYS A 47 12.49 12.69 -3.64
CA LYS A 47 13.63 12.63 -2.72
C LYS A 47 14.95 12.88 -3.46
N ASN A 48 15.15 12.26 -4.62
CA ASN A 48 16.35 12.42 -5.43
C ASN A 48 16.52 13.85 -5.97
N THR A 49 15.42 14.50 -6.37
CA THR A 49 15.43 15.91 -6.80
C THR A 49 15.80 16.84 -5.63
N ILE A 50 15.16 16.66 -4.47
CA ILE A 50 15.44 17.47 -3.28
C ILE A 50 16.91 17.29 -2.84
N GLU A 51 17.45 16.08 -2.87
CA GLU A 51 18.85 15.82 -2.49
C GLU A 51 19.86 16.43 -3.48
N LYS A 52 19.52 16.47 -4.78
CA LYS A 52 20.33 17.15 -5.79
C LYS A 52 20.32 18.67 -5.63
N GLU A 53 19.16 19.26 -5.33
CA GLU A 53 19.02 20.72 -5.13
C GLU A 53 19.55 21.18 -3.77
N ALA A 54 19.49 20.31 -2.75
CA ALA A 54 20.01 20.60 -1.41
C ALA A 54 21.53 20.39 -1.29
N ARG A 55 22.21 19.84 -2.30
CA ARG A 55 23.67 19.88 -2.35
C ARG A 55 24.09 21.31 -2.71
N PRO A 56 24.72 22.06 -1.78
CA PRO A 56 25.32 23.33 -2.15
C PRO A 56 26.39 23.07 -3.23
N PRO A 57 26.61 24.02 -4.16
CA PRO A 57 27.74 23.92 -5.08
C PRO A 57 28.97 23.78 -4.21
N SER A 58 29.62 22.61 -4.28
CA SER A 58 30.95 22.45 -3.72
C SER A 58 31.84 23.38 -4.53
N ASP A 59 32.16 24.52 -3.92
CA ASP A 59 33.21 25.41 -4.36
C ASP A 59 34.44 24.56 -4.73
N GLU A 60 34.91 24.71 -5.97
CA GLU A 60 36.26 24.31 -6.37
C GLU A 60 37.31 25.15 -5.63
#